data_AF-A0A9D6IQ85-F1
#
_entry.id   AF-A0A9D6IQ85-F1
#
_cell.length_a   1.000
_cell.length_b   1.000
_cell.length_c   1.000
_cell.angle_alpha   90.00
_cell.angle_beta   90.00
_cell.angle_gamma   90.00
#
_symmetry.space_group_name_H-M   'P 1'
#
loop_
_entity.id
_entity.type
_entity.pdbx_description
1 polymer ?
#
loop_
_entity_poly.entity_id
_entity_poly.type
_entity_poly.pdbx_seq_one_letter_code
_entity_poly.pdbx_strand_id
1 'polypeptide(L)'
;MTATLQRRVRDLRARLATRAWEYRQLTHAKGAWFRLRRLLADARSVWAISDQEATQLIAEGLRPEAVGEELSPAKRIIVITEDRLAGLASRREIPVRLDAALLSARNLALVRFATK
;
A
#
# COMPACT_ATOMS: atom_id res chain seq x y z
N MET A 1 34.10 -17.81 -12.50
CA MET A 1 34.36 -16.53 -11.81
C MET A 1 33.24 -15.48 -11.92
N THR A 2 32.11 -15.80 -12.57
CA THR A 2 31.00 -14.86 -12.86
C THR A 2 29.92 -14.82 -11.77
N ALA A 3 29.64 -15.94 -11.11
CA ALA A 3 28.56 -16.04 -10.12
C ALA A 3 28.80 -15.21 -8.84
N THR A 4 30.04 -15.16 -8.35
CA THR A 4 30.39 -14.42 -7.13
C THR A 4 30.27 -12.90 -7.33
N LEU A 5 30.66 -12.40 -8.51
CA LEU A 5 30.49 -11.01 -8.91
C LEU A 5 29.01 -10.66 -9.08
N GLN A 6 28.23 -11.51 -9.75
CA GLN A 6 26.78 -11.33 -9.89
C GLN A 6 26.07 -11.25 -8.53
N ARG A 7 26.47 -12.07 -7.57
CA ARG A 7 25.91 -12.06 -6.21
C ARG A 7 26.22 -10.74 -5.50
N ARG A 8 27.49 -10.29 -5.53
CA ARG A 8 27.90 -9.00 -4.95
C ARG A 8 27.17 -7.81 -5.57
N VAL A 9 26.99 -7.80 -6.89
CA VAL A 9 26.25 -6.74 -7.59
C VAL A 9 24.77 -6.73 -7.16
N ARG A 10 24.14 -7.90 -7.01
CA ARG A 10 22.76 -8.02 -6.51
C ARG A 10 22.64 -7.47 -5.08
N ASP A 11 23.55 -7.84 -4.20
CA ASP A 11 23.54 -7.40 -2.81
C ASP A 11 23.76 -5.88 -2.69
N LEU A 12 24.66 -5.32 -3.50
CA LEU A 12 24.89 -3.88 -3.57
C LEU A 12 23.63 -3.14 -4.03
N ARG A 13 22.96 -3.63 -5.08
CA ARG A 13 21.70 -3.05 -5.59
C ARG A 13 20.59 -3.10 -4.54
N ALA A 14 20.46 -4.21 -3.82
CA ALA A 14 19.49 -4.33 -2.74
C ALA A 14 19.74 -3.29 -1.63
N ARG A 15 21.00 -3.14 -1.19
CA ARG A 15 21.38 -2.14 -0.18
C ARG A 15 21.15 -0.70 -0.64
N LEU A 16 21.46 -0.38 -1.90
CA LEU A 16 21.20 0.94 -2.47
C LEU A 16 19.70 1.22 -2.58
N ALA A 17 18.90 0.23 -2.95
CA ALA A 17 17.43 0.35 -2.97
C ALA A 17 16.87 0.61 -1.56
N THR A 18 17.37 -0.10 -0.54
CA THR A 18 17.01 0.13 0.87
C THR A 18 17.41 1.53 1.32
N ARG A 19 18.66 1.97 1.09
CA ARG A 19 19.11 3.32 1.48
C ARG A 19 18.35 4.43 0.76
N ALA A 20 18.08 4.27 -0.53
CA ALA A 20 17.28 5.23 -1.28
C ALA A 20 15.84 5.28 -0.76
N TRP A 21 15.28 4.15 -0.34
CA TRP A 21 14.00 4.10 0.35
C TRP A 21 14.06 4.81 1.71
N GLU A 22 15.03 4.48 2.57
CA GLU A 22 15.23 5.10 3.89
C GLU A 22 15.39 6.63 3.79
N TYR A 23 16.22 7.11 2.86
CA TYR A 23 16.40 8.54 2.61
C TYR A 23 15.08 9.21 2.18
N ARG A 24 14.31 8.58 1.27
CA ARG A 24 12.98 9.08 0.90
C ARG A 24 12.02 9.09 2.09
N GLN A 25 12.06 8.07 2.95
CA GLN A 25 11.21 8.02 4.13
C GLN A 25 11.57 9.06 5.19
N LEU A 26 12.85 9.38 5.36
CA LEU A 26 13.29 10.37 6.34
C LEU A 26 13.09 11.81 5.84
N THR A 27 13.37 12.07 4.56
CA THR A 27 13.42 13.44 4.01
C THR A 27 12.12 13.86 3.31
N HIS A 28 11.39 12.93 2.69
CA HIS A 28 10.22 13.24 1.87
C HIS A 28 8.88 12.81 2.47
N ALA A 29 8.88 12.04 3.56
CA ALA A 29 7.63 11.50 4.05
C ALA A 29 6.68 12.54 4.66
N LYS A 30 7.02 13.84 4.84
CA LYS A 30 6.10 14.97 5.14
C LYS A 30 4.80 14.67 5.94
N GLY A 31 4.85 13.77 6.93
CA GLY A 31 3.67 13.27 7.65
C GLY A 31 2.81 12.19 6.96
N ALA A 32 3.14 11.70 5.77
CA ALA A 32 2.53 10.57 5.07
C ALA A 32 2.40 9.33 5.94
N TRP A 33 3.43 8.95 6.71
CA TRP A 33 3.33 7.83 7.66
C TRP A 33 2.29 8.08 8.75
N PHE A 34 2.22 9.31 9.24
CA PHE A 34 1.21 9.71 10.23
C PHE A 34 -0.20 9.72 9.62
N ARG A 35 -0.36 10.29 8.41
CA ARG A 35 -1.62 10.26 7.64
C ARG A 35 -2.07 8.83 7.37
N LEU A 36 -1.16 7.93 7.00
CA LEU A 36 -1.45 6.52 6.77
C LEU A 36 -1.88 5.84 8.07
N ARG A 37 -1.19 6.08 9.18
CA ARG A 37 -1.60 5.56 10.51
C ARG A 37 -3.00 6.04 10.88
N ARG A 38 -3.29 7.33 10.65
CA ARG A 38 -4.62 7.90 10.90
C ARG A 38 -5.68 7.24 10.03
N LEU A 39 -5.42 7.08 8.74
CA LEU A 39 -6.31 6.40 7.81
C LEU A 39 -6.59 4.95 8.23
N LEU A 40 -5.57 4.24 8.72
CA LEU A 40 -5.72 2.88 9.24
C LEU A 40 -6.45 2.83 10.58
N ALA A 41 -6.30 3.85 11.43
CA ALA A 41 -7.04 3.93 12.69
C ALA A 41 -8.56 4.05 12.47
N ASP A 42 -8.97 4.70 11.39
CA ASP A 42 -10.38 4.81 10.99
C ASP A 42 -10.89 3.59 10.21
N ALA A 43 -10.00 2.66 9.84
CA ALA A 43 -10.33 1.47 9.06
C ALA A 43 -10.73 0.29 9.97
N ARG A 44 -11.94 -0.23 9.75
CA ARG A 44 -12.42 -1.48 10.34
C ARG A 44 -11.66 -2.68 9.80
N SER A 45 -11.44 -2.72 8.48
CA SER A 45 -10.72 -3.79 7.81
C SER A 45 -9.96 -3.29 6.58
N VAL A 46 -8.91 -4.02 6.22
CA VAL A 46 -8.00 -3.71 5.10
C VAL A 46 -7.89 -4.95 4.22
N TRP A 47 -8.00 -4.77 2.91
CA TRP A 47 -8.02 -5.85 1.94
C TRP A 47 -7.05 -5.55 0.81
N ALA A 48 -6.19 -6.51 0.46
CA ALA A 48 -5.49 -6.47 -0.81
C ALA A 48 -6.43 -6.87 -1.94
N ILE A 49 -6.35 -6.15 -3.06
CA ILE A 49 -7.16 -6.37 -4.26
C ILE A 49 -6.27 -6.37 -5.51
N SER A 50 -6.76 -6.98 -6.59
CA SER A 50 -6.05 -7.05 -7.86
C SER A 50 -5.93 -5.68 -8.52
N ASP A 51 -4.98 -5.57 -9.46
CA ASP A 51 -4.81 -4.34 -10.25
C ASP A 51 -6.06 -4.01 -11.09
N GLN A 52 -6.78 -5.03 -11.56
CA GLN A 52 -8.01 -4.88 -12.36
C GLN A 52 -9.15 -4.29 -11.52
N GLU A 53 -9.42 -4.87 -10.36
CA GLU A 53 -10.47 -4.38 -9.45
C GLU A 53 -10.19 -2.95 -8.97
N ALA A 54 -8.93 -2.65 -8.65
CA ALA A 54 -8.54 -1.29 -8.27
C ALA A 54 -8.76 -0.27 -9.41
N THR A 55 -8.48 -0.66 -10.65
CA THR A 55 -8.75 0.19 -11.82
C THR A 55 -10.25 0.37 -12.05
N GLN A 56 -11.04 -0.70 -11.89
CA GLN A 56 -12.49 -0.63 -12.00
C GLN A 56 -13.10 0.32 -10.97
N LEU A 57 -12.70 0.22 -9.70
CA LEU A 57 -13.17 1.13 -8.65
C LEU A 57 -12.86 2.60 -8.98
N ILE A 58 -11.68 2.89 -9.54
CA ILE A 58 -11.31 4.25 -9.96
C ILE A 58 -12.16 4.70 -11.15
N ALA A 59 -12.40 3.82 -12.13
CA ALA A 59 -13.27 4.11 -13.27
C ALA A 59 -14.73 4.37 -12.85
N GLU A 60 -15.20 3.71 -11.78
CA GLU A 60 -16.51 3.95 -11.16
C GLU A 60 -16.56 5.25 -10.33
N GLY A 61 -15.48 6.02 -10.29
CA GLY A 61 -15.41 7.34 -9.66
C GLY A 61 -14.84 7.38 -8.25
N LEU A 62 -14.36 6.25 -7.71
CA LEU A 62 -13.69 6.25 -6.41
C LEU A 62 -12.29 6.83 -6.54
N ARG A 63 -11.96 7.74 -5.62
CA ARG A 63 -10.64 8.39 -5.60
C ARG A 63 -9.72 7.64 -4.64
N PRO A 64 -8.50 7.29 -5.06
CA PRO A 64 -7.47 6.83 -4.14
C PRO A 64 -7.13 7.93 -3.13
N GLU A 65 -6.85 7.52 -1.89
CA GLU A 65 -6.36 8.40 -0.84
C GLU A 65 -4.97 8.92 -1.19
N ALA A 66 -4.79 10.24 -1.15
CA ALA A 66 -3.57 10.92 -1.58
C ALA A 66 -2.30 10.40 -0.89
N VAL A 67 -2.43 9.97 0.38
CA VAL A 67 -1.32 9.41 1.15
C VAL A 67 -0.69 8.18 0.47
N GLY A 68 -1.45 7.44 -0.34
CA GLY A 68 -0.93 6.30 -1.09
C GLY A 68 0.11 6.69 -2.15
N GLU A 69 -0.05 7.84 -2.79
CA GLU A 69 0.88 8.35 -3.81
C GLU A 69 2.18 8.90 -3.19
N GLU A 70 2.12 9.32 -1.93
CA GLU A 70 3.29 9.80 -1.17
C GLU A 70 4.21 8.65 -0.72
N LEU A 71 3.76 7.40 -0.80
CA LEU A 71 4.53 6.21 -0.43
C LEU A 71 5.43 5.74 -1.57
N SER A 72 6.49 5.02 -1.22
CA SER A 72 7.39 4.40 -2.18
C SER A 72 7.54 2.90 -1.88
N PRO A 73 7.09 2.00 -2.78
CA PRO A 73 6.35 2.30 -4.03
C PRO A 73 4.97 2.92 -3.76
N ALA A 74 4.47 3.68 -4.74
CA ALA A 74 3.13 4.29 -4.66
C ALA A 74 2.05 3.21 -4.58
N LYS A 75 1.02 3.49 -3.77
CA LYS A 75 -0.09 2.58 -3.49
C LYS A 75 -1.42 3.20 -3.87
N ARG A 76 -2.34 2.36 -4.36
CA ARG A 76 -3.74 2.72 -4.56
C ARG A 76 -4.53 2.31 -3.33
N ILE A 77 -4.81 3.25 -2.45
CA ILE A 77 -5.56 3.02 -1.22
C ILE A 77 -6.96 3.59 -1.43
N ILE A 78 -7.99 2.75 -1.49
CA ILE A 78 -9.35 3.15 -1.84
C ILE A 78 -10.27 2.81 -0.67
N VAL A 79 -11.01 3.79 -0.16
CA VAL A 79 -12.03 3.55 0.87
C VAL A 79 -13.33 3.13 0.19
N ILE A 80 -13.88 1.99 0.60
CA ILE A 80 -15.09 1.39 0.01
C ILE A 80 -16.10 1.00 1.10
N THR A 81 -17.34 0.76 0.68
CA THR A 81 -18.39 0.18 1.54
C THR A 81 -18.27 -1.34 1.64
N GLU A 82 -18.91 -1.94 2.64
CA GLU A 82 -18.98 -3.40 2.78
C GLU A 82 -19.65 -4.07 1.57
N ASP A 83 -20.71 -3.46 1.04
CA ASP A 83 -21.40 -3.96 -0.16
C ASP A 83 -20.48 -4.03 -1.38
N ARG A 84 -19.64 -2.99 -1.56
CA ARG A 84 -18.66 -2.97 -2.66
C ARG A 84 -17.57 -4.01 -2.44
N LEU A 85 -17.10 -4.17 -1.20
CA LEU A 85 -16.13 -5.20 -0.86
C LEU A 85 -16.65 -6.60 -1.19
N ALA A 86 -17.93 -6.88 -0.91
CA ALA A 86 -18.57 -8.16 -1.19
C ALA A 86 -18.55 -8.54 -2.68
N GLY A 87 -18.50 -7.56 -3.59
CA GLY A 87 -18.38 -7.76 -5.03
C GLY A 87 -16.96 -8.02 -5.55
N LEU A 88 -15.92 -7.84 -4.72
CA LEU A 88 -14.52 -8.06 -5.13
C LEU A 88 -14.14 -9.53 -4.97
N ALA A 89 -13.77 -10.17 -6.08
CA ALA A 89 -13.42 -11.59 -6.14
C ALA A 89 -12.01 -11.87 -5.63
N SER A 90 -11.07 -10.94 -5.85
CA SER A 90 -9.66 -11.12 -5.47
C SER A 90 -9.32 -10.61 -4.07
N ARG A 91 -10.34 -10.22 -3.28
CA ARG A 91 -10.14 -9.65 -1.95
C ARG A 91 -9.42 -10.63 -1.03
N ARG A 92 -8.34 -10.17 -0.42
CA ARG A 92 -7.63 -10.89 0.64
C ARG A 92 -7.46 -9.99 1.85
N GLU A 93 -8.00 -10.42 2.99
CA GLU A 93 -7.89 -9.66 4.22
C GLU A 93 -6.43 -9.56 4.66
N ILE A 94 -6.05 -8.38 5.15
CA ILE A 94 -4.74 -8.10 5.72
C ILE A 94 -4.96 -7.49 7.11
N PRO A 95 -4.15 -7.85 8.12
CA PRO A 95 -4.21 -7.21 9.43
C PRO A 95 -4.11 -5.69 9.33
N VAL A 96 -4.96 -4.96 10.06
CA VAL A 96 -4.97 -3.49 10.10
C VAL A 96 -3.80 -2.96 10.95
N ARG A 97 -2.58 -3.10 10.42
CA ARG A 97 -1.35 -2.64 11.05
C ARG A 97 -0.30 -2.35 9.98
N LEU A 98 0.66 -1.50 10.30
CA LEU A 98 1.80 -1.22 9.43
C LEU A 98 2.79 -2.38 9.46
N ASP A 99 2.51 -3.41 8.67
CA ASP A 99 3.38 -4.57 8.51
C ASP A 99 3.79 -4.83 7.05
N ALA A 100 4.59 -5.86 6.84
CA ALA A 100 5.06 -6.25 5.52
C ALA A 100 3.91 -6.59 4.55
N ALA A 101 2.80 -7.16 5.02
CA ALA A 101 1.69 -7.51 4.15
C ALA A 101 1.03 -6.23 3.60
N LEU A 102 0.78 -5.24 4.44
CA LEU A 102 0.25 -3.94 4.02
C LEU A 102 1.24 -3.19 3.10
N LEU A 103 2.52 -3.19 3.46
CA LEU A 103 3.57 -2.52 2.69
C LEU A 103 3.90 -3.22 1.36
N SER A 104 3.62 -4.52 1.23
CA SER A 104 3.80 -5.25 -0.03
C SER A 104 2.61 -5.11 -0.98
N ALA A 105 1.39 -4.93 -0.46
CA ALA A 105 0.18 -4.81 -1.27
C ALA A 105 0.12 -3.47 -2.04
N ARG A 106 0.10 -3.52 -3.38
CA ARG A 106 0.02 -2.32 -4.21
C ARG A 106 -1.34 -1.63 -4.16
N ASN A 107 -2.40 -2.42 -4.13
CA ASN A 107 -3.78 -1.92 -4.07
C ASN A 107 -4.45 -2.41 -2.81
N LEU A 108 -5.06 -1.47 -2.10
CA LEU A 108 -5.67 -1.67 -0.81
C LEU A 108 -7.10 -1.12 -0.86
N ALA A 109 -8.06 -1.95 -0.49
CA ALA A 109 -9.42 -1.55 -0.19
C ALA A 109 -9.59 -1.44 1.33
N LEU A 110 -10.10 -0.31 1.81
CA LEU A 110 -10.35 -0.04 3.22
C LEU A 110 -11.84 0.07 3.46
N VAL A 111 -12.33 -0.62 4.48
CA VAL A 111 -13.69 -0.40 4.99
C VAL A 111 -13.56 0.35 6.31
N ARG A 112 -14.25 1.49 6.47
CA ARG A 112 -14.23 2.28 7.70
C ARG A 112 -15.24 1.74 8.72
N PHE A 113 -15.04 2.07 9.99
CA PHE A 113 -16.09 1.88 10.99
C PHE A 113 -17.32 2.71 10.61
N ALA A 114 -18.53 2.18 10.84
CA ALA A 114 -19.74 2.97 10.71
C ALA A 114 -19.69 4.09 11.76
N THR A 115 -19.70 5.34 11.31
CA THR A 115 -19.87 6.49 12.19
C THR A 115 -21.26 6.39 12.81
N LYS A 116 -21.33 6.30 14.14
CA LYS A 116 -22.59 6.38 14.88
C LYS A 116 -23.21 7.78 14.76
#